data_AF-A0A7D9E0D6-F1
#
_entry.id   AF-A0A7D9E0D6-F1
#
_cell.length_a   1.000
_cell.length_b   1.000
_cell.length_c   1.000
_cell.angle_alpha   90.00
_cell.angle_beta   90.00
_cell.angle_gamma   90.00
#
_symmetry.space_group_name_H-M   'P 1'
#
loop_
_entity.id
_entity.type
_entity.pdbx_description
1 polymer ?
#
loop_
_entity_poly.entity_id
_entity_poly.type
_entity_poly.pdbx_seq_one_letter_code
_entity_poly.pdbx_strand_id
1 'polypeptide(L)'
;MPPKRKAVWDDLAQRMSAKRTTKAGQKASDKTPNAPSEIIVQKLSSEPDNKQTYKPIQPREFVSFEYKELTLLNLKKACASHFNLPYATCDVLVSNKGPSCTNINQIPYRKDKVYLLRFALLQDHDEDDAGDDAGDDDDELNTEHQQRIRKHNLSAPVQSVKPSVEITYPDSISVEELLRAGRLVRPKARKLISFEVEKFNMETRQWEPGMNITAMVDDEKFSSGGFRDAFLAVEKGSSKKKWVVKKYNLNALKIISDTLKTSVENHTRKQVQMNSVAHVIARKFSSKVPEEFGRCFTYNNIYYTQLHGRPATIEDFVEGKFVKHINNNGNCVDLGPDCEIEIKTIQEKAQALVHFSYITTDNKMLLVDIQGSRYHLYDPEIATKDLYDAEDEEVEIYFCCGNLASVAIDTFMKNHVCNKYCEMLDLKQ
;
A
#
# COMPACT_ATOMS: atom_id res chain seq x y z
N MET A 1 9.85 51.89 4.78
CA MET A 1 9.91 51.06 3.55
C MET A 1 9.69 49.60 3.96
N PRO A 2 8.80 48.84 3.30
CA PRO A 2 8.60 47.44 3.65
C PRO A 2 9.87 46.64 3.32
N PRO A 3 10.26 45.65 4.14
CA PRO A 3 11.48 44.90 3.92
C PRO A 3 11.41 44.17 2.57
N LYS A 4 12.50 44.25 1.80
CA LYS A 4 12.61 43.59 0.49
C LYS A 4 12.36 42.10 0.69
N ARG A 5 11.39 41.57 -0.07
CA ARG A 5 10.85 40.19 -0.01
C ARG A 5 11.89 39.12 0.33
N LYS A 6 13.10 39.21 -0.26
CA LYS A 6 14.20 38.27 -0.05
C LYS A 6 14.71 38.22 1.40
N ALA A 7 14.84 39.37 2.07
CA ALA A 7 15.28 39.42 3.47
C ALA A 7 14.28 38.76 4.43
N VAL A 8 12.98 38.83 4.12
CA VAL A 8 11.93 38.15 4.89
C VAL A 8 11.99 36.63 4.67
N TRP A 9 12.32 36.18 3.44
CA TRP A 9 12.51 34.76 3.13
C TRP A 9 13.75 34.18 3.82
N ASP A 10 14.83 34.93 3.85
CA ASP A 10 16.09 34.49 4.45
C ASP A 10 15.97 34.40 5.99
N ASP A 11 15.29 35.37 6.62
CA ASP A 11 14.98 35.33 8.07
C ASP A 11 14.09 34.12 8.43
N LEU A 12 13.08 33.81 7.60
CA LEU A 12 12.22 32.66 7.79
C LEU A 12 12.98 31.33 7.66
N ALA A 13 13.86 31.22 6.67
CA ALA A 13 14.70 30.06 6.45
C ALA A 13 15.68 29.86 7.62
N GLN A 14 16.24 30.94 8.16
CA GLN A 14 17.09 30.89 9.36
C GLN A 14 16.32 30.45 10.60
N ARG A 15 15.11 30.96 10.84
CA ARG A 15 14.26 30.54 11.97
C ARG A 15 13.88 29.06 11.89
N MET A 16 13.61 28.56 10.69
CA MET A 16 13.37 27.12 10.44
C MET A 16 14.59 26.26 10.75
N SER A 17 15.79 26.77 10.45
CA SER A 17 17.05 26.09 10.76
C SER A 17 17.33 26.09 12.27
N ALA A 18 17.14 27.21 12.95
CA ALA A 18 17.39 27.36 14.39
C ALA A 18 16.46 26.48 15.27
N LYS A 19 15.19 26.29 14.86
CA LYS A 19 14.26 25.37 15.54
C LYS A 19 14.59 23.89 15.33
N ARG A 20 15.38 23.52 14.31
CA ARG A 20 15.87 22.13 14.12
C ARG A 20 16.98 21.79 15.11
N THR A 21 17.83 22.75 15.46
CA THR A 21 18.93 22.56 16.42
C THR A 21 18.46 22.44 17.88
N THR A 22 17.35 23.09 18.27
CA THR A 22 16.85 23.02 19.66
C THR A 22 16.09 21.74 20.00
N LYS A 23 15.60 20.97 19.00
CA LYS A 23 14.97 19.66 19.23
C LYS A 23 15.95 18.49 19.41
N ALA A 24 17.25 18.71 19.26
CA ALA A 24 18.27 17.69 19.45
C ALA A 24 18.57 17.36 20.94
N GLY A 25 17.94 18.07 21.89
CA GLY A 25 18.26 17.96 23.32
C GLY A 25 17.20 17.36 24.26
N GLN A 26 15.99 17.00 23.81
CA GLN A 26 14.94 16.52 24.72
C GLN A 26 14.44 15.12 24.32
N LYS A 27 14.74 14.14 25.19
CA LYS A 27 14.20 12.77 25.17
C LYS A 27 12.68 12.81 25.20
N ALA A 28 12.04 12.04 24.33
CA ALA A 28 10.59 11.83 24.35
C ALA A 28 10.23 10.67 25.29
N SER A 29 9.37 10.95 26.28
CA SER A 29 8.57 9.96 26.98
C SER A 29 7.10 10.12 26.58
N ASP A 30 6.47 9.01 26.18
CA ASP A 30 5.05 8.62 26.20
C ASP A 30 3.86 9.61 25.98
N LYS A 31 3.01 9.19 25.03
CA LYS A 31 1.51 9.22 24.92
C LYS A 31 0.74 10.42 24.30
N THR A 32 -0.18 10.05 23.39
CA THR A 32 -1.27 10.75 22.62
C THR A 32 -0.93 11.91 21.65
N PRO A 33 -1.56 11.99 20.45
CA PRO A 33 -1.19 12.97 19.43
C PRO A 33 -1.80 14.35 19.77
N ASN A 34 -1.08 15.16 20.52
CA ASN A 34 -1.44 16.57 20.70
C ASN A 34 -1.41 17.30 19.36
N ALA A 35 -2.42 18.14 19.10
CA ALA A 35 -2.43 19.05 17.96
C ALA A 35 -1.19 19.98 17.96
N PRO A 36 -0.70 20.38 16.78
CA PRO A 36 0.48 21.23 16.69
C PRO A 36 0.20 22.60 17.32
N SER A 37 1.14 23.16 18.08
CA SER A 37 1.00 24.50 18.67
C SER A 37 1.11 25.65 17.65
N GLU A 38 1.71 25.38 16.49
CA GLU A 38 1.80 26.30 15.35
C GLU A 38 1.64 25.52 14.04
N ILE A 39 0.94 26.12 13.07
CA ILE A 39 0.70 25.58 11.74
C ILE A 39 1.24 26.51 10.65
N ILE A 40 1.55 25.97 9.48
CA ILE A 40 2.05 26.76 8.35
C ILE A 40 0.92 26.99 7.36
N VAL A 41 0.69 28.24 6.98
CA VAL A 41 -0.43 28.64 6.14
C VAL A 41 0.08 29.39 4.91
N GLN A 42 -0.54 29.12 3.76
CA GLN A 42 -0.37 29.88 2.53
C GLN A 42 -1.71 30.50 2.11
N LYS A 43 -1.83 31.82 2.26
CA LYS A 43 -3.00 32.57 1.80
C LYS A 43 -2.98 32.73 0.27
N LEU A 44 -4.10 32.43 -0.37
CA LEU A 44 -4.32 32.52 -1.81
C LEU A 44 -5.35 33.63 -2.13
N SER A 45 -5.47 33.96 -3.42
CA SER A 45 -6.50 34.86 -3.94
C SER A 45 -7.90 34.33 -3.63
N SER A 46 -8.87 35.24 -3.44
CA SER A 46 -10.28 34.87 -3.20
C SER A 46 -10.87 34.18 -4.43
N GLU A 47 -10.59 34.72 -5.62
CA GLU A 47 -11.02 34.19 -6.90
C GLU A 47 -9.89 33.47 -7.65
N PRO A 48 -10.21 32.43 -8.43
CA PRO A 48 -9.24 31.77 -9.29
C PRO A 48 -8.95 32.62 -10.53
N ASP A 49 -7.77 32.42 -11.13
CA ASP A 49 -7.47 33.01 -12.44
C ASP A 49 -8.18 32.27 -13.59
N ASN A 50 -8.01 32.77 -14.82
CA ASN A 50 -8.61 32.20 -16.04
C ASN A 50 -8.23 30.72 -16.30
N LYS A 51 -7.31 30.14 -15.53
CA LYS A 51 -6.89 28.73 -15.57
C LYS A 51 -7.34 27.96 -14.32
N GLN A 52 -8.36 28.44 -13.64
CA GLN A 52 -8.90 27.86 -12.40
C GLN A 52 -7.83 27.71 -11.30
N THR A 53 -6.87 28.64 -11.22
CA THR A 53 -5.76 28.57 -10.27
C THR A 53 -5.80 29.74 -9.28
N TYR A 54 -5.83 29.43 -8.00
CA TYR A 54 -5.74 30.39 -6.90
C TYR A 54 -4.28 30.74 -6.63
N LYS A 55 -3.92 32.02 -6.72
CA LYS A 55 -2.52 32.47 -6.64
C LYS A 55 -2.14 32.88 -5.21
N PRO A 56 -0.94 32.52 -4.74
CA PRO A 56 -0.40 33.05 -3.48
C PRO A 56 -0.33 34.57 -3.50
N ILE A 57 -1.02 35.23 -2.56
CA ILE A 57 -1.02 36.71 -2.47
C ILE A 57 0.05 37.23 -1.50
N GLN A 58 0.56 36.38 -0.61
CA GLN A 58 1.59 36.74 0.37
C GLN A 58 2.52 35.54 0.66
N PRO A 59 3.66 35.74 1.35
CA PRO A 59 4.50 34.65 1.84
C PRO A 59 3.75 33.73 2.81
N ARG A 60 4.33 32.57 3.11
CA ARG A 60 3.77 31.64 4.12
C ARG A 60 3.93 32.23 5.51
N GLU A 61 2.95 31.99 6.37
CA GLU A 61 2.95 32.45 7.75
C GLU A 61 2.80 31.29 8.73
N PHE A 62 3.38 31.45 9.91
CA PHE A 62 3.13 30.58 11.05
C PHE A 62 1.93 31.14 11.80
N VAL A 63 0.90 30.32 11.95
CA VAL A 63 -0.32 30.66 12.68
C VAL A 63 -0.31 29.87 13.98
N SER A 64 -0.50 30.56 15.10
CA SER A 64 -0.67 29.92 16.41
C SER A 64 -1.92 29.03 16.39
N PHE A 65 -1.81 27.82 16.92
CA PHE A 65 -2.90 26.86 16.97
C PHE A 65 -3.13 26.40 18.41
N GLU A 66 -4.15 26.99 19.03
CA GLU A 66 -4.42 26.86 20.47
C GLU A 66 -5.43 25.75 20.80
N TYR A 67 -5.88 24.99 19.80
CA TYR A 67 -6.88 23.94 19.95
C TYR A 67 -6.22 22.58 20.19
N LYS A 68 -6.84 21.76 21.05
CA LYS A 68 -6.33 20.42 21.41
C LYS A 68 -6.35 19.41 20.26
N GLU A 69 -7.29 19.56 19.33
CA GLU A 69 -7.50 18.65 18.20
C GLU A 69 -7.49 19.37 16.85
N LEU A 70 -6.85 18.74 15.87
CA LEU A 70 -6.71 19.25 14.51
C LEU A 70 -7.92 18.88 13.65
N THR A 71 -8.99 19.67 13.77
CA THR A 71 -10.20 19.55 12.92
C THR A 71 -10.25 20.68 11.89
N LEU A 72 -11.02 20.50 10.81
CA LEU A 72 -11.15 21.52 9.77
C LEU A 72 -11.79 22.82 10.31
N LEU A 73 -12.72 22.70 11.26
CA LEU A 73 -13.34 23.83 11.93
C LEU A 73 -12.33 24.61 12.79
N ASN A 74 -11.52 23.91 13.59
CA ASN A 74 -10.50 24.53 14.43
C ASN A 74 -9.40 25.19 13.58
N LEU A 75 -9.05 24.57 12.44
CA LEU A 75 -8.13 25.14 11.45
C LEU A 75 -8.66 26.47 10.88
N LYS A 76 -9.92 26.51 10.47
CA LYS A 76 -10.56 27.75 9.97
C LYS A 76 -10.60 28.84 11.04
N LYS A 77 -10.97 28.51 12.29
CA LYS A 77 -11.01 29.47 13.42
C LYS A 77 -9.63 30.06 13.74
N ALA A 78 -8.60 29.22 13.82
CA ALA A 78 -7.23 29.67 14.08
C ALA A 78 -6.71 30.63 12.98
N CYS A 79 -6.92 30.27 11.71
CA CYS A 79 -6.49 31.09 10.58
C CYS A 79 -7.25 32.41 10.49
N ALA A 80 -8.56 32.39 10.73
CA ALA A 80 -9.40 33.57 10.67
C ALA A 80 -9.06 34.59 11.77
N SER A 81 -8.80 34.11 12.99
CA SER A 81 -8.33 34.93 14.12
C SER A 81 -6.99 35.62 13.79
N HIS A 82 -6.03 34.87 13.24
CA HIS A 82 -4.71 35.40 12.86
C HIS A 82 -4.78 36.50 11.80
N PHE A 83 -5.69 36.39 10.83
CA PHE A 83 -5.87 37.40 9.78
C PHE A 83 -6.91 38.48 10.12
N ASN A 84 -7.47 38.45 11.34
CA ASN A 84 -8.53 39.35 11.82
C ASN A 84 -9.75 39.41 10.87
N LEU A 85 -10.22 38.24 10.42
CA LEU A 85 -11.34 38.07 9.50
C LEU A 85 -12.37 37.08 10.06
N PRO A 86 -13.66 37.13 9.65
CA PRO A 86 -14.66 36.17 10.12
C PRO A 86 -14.35 34.75 9.65
N TYR A 87 -14.40 33.76 10.56
CA TYR A 87 -14.08 32.36 10.20
C TYR A 87 -15.01 31.77 9.14
N ALA A 88 -16.26 32.26 9.04
CA ALA A 88 -17.22 31.88 8.01
C ALA A 88 -16.70 32.17 6.59
N THR A 89 -15.89 33.22 6.43
CA THR A 89 -15.28 33.58 5.14
C THR A 89 -14.04 32.76 4.82
N CYS A 90 -13.51 31.97 5.76
CA CYS A 90 -12.29 31.20 5.62
C CYS A 90 -12.57 29.85 4.91
N ASP A 91 -12.06 29.73 3.70
CA ASP A 91 -12.15 28.52 2.90
C ASP A 91 -10.77 27.86 2.74
N VAL A 92 -10.71 26.55 2.92
CA VAL A 92 -9.46 25.76 2.90
C VAL A 92 -9.49 24.88 1.67
N LEU A 93 -8.46 24.92 0.84
CA LEU A 93 -8.44 24.22 -0.44
C LEU A 93 -7.55 22.98 -0.39
N VAL A 94 -7.99 21.91 -1.08
CA VAL A 94 -7.21 20.67 -1.26
C VAL A 94 -5.89 20.97 -1.97
N SER A 95 -5.95 21.82 -3.00
CA SER A 95 -4.79 22.32 -3.74
C SER A 95 -5.07 23.72 -4.28
N ASN A 96 -4.07 24.38 -4.86
CA ASN A 96 -4.25 25.70 -5.48
C ASN A 96 -5.11 25.68 -6.76
N LYS A 97 -5.53 24.50 -7.22
CA LYS A 97 -6.53 24.31 -8.28
C LYS A 97 -7.69 23.41 -7.83
N GLY A 98 -7.69 23.01 -6.57
CA GLY A 98 -8.60 22.00 -6.02
C GLY A 98 -9.85 22.64 -5.43
N PRO A 99 -10.89 21.83 -5.19
CA PRO A 99 -12.09 22.28 -4.52
C PRO A 99 -11.80 22.64 -3.06
N SER A 100 -12.79 23.29 -2.45
CA SER A 100 -12.88 23.51 -1.01
C SER A 100 -12.92 22.19 -0.25
N CYS A 101 -12.18 22.11 0.85
CA CYS A 101 -12.22 20.98 1.75
C CYS A 101 -13.51 21.02 2.56
N THR A 102 -14.23 19.91 2.60
CA THR A 102 -15.36 19.66 3.51
C THR A 102 -14.94 18.86 4.74
N ASN A 103 -13.79 18.19 4.71
CA ASN A 103 -13.20 17.48 5.86
C ASN A 103 -11.66 17.67 5.91
N ILE A 104 -11.08 17.64 7.10
CA ILE A 104 -9.63 17.76 7.34
C ILE A 104 -8.83 16.66 6.61
N ASN A 105 -9.41 15.47 6.43
CA ASN A 105 -8.76 14.34 5.74
C ASN A 105 -8.57 14.57 4.23
N GLN A 106 -9.29 15.54 3.64
CA GLN A 106 -9.12 15.92 2.24
C GLN A 106 -7.90 16.80 2.02
N ILE A 107 -7.33 17.36 3.09
CA ILE A 107 -6.09 18.13 3.00
C ILE A 107 -4.97 17.11 2.79
N PRO A 108 -4.34 17.08 1.60
CA PRO A 108 -3.32 16.10 1.32
C PRO A 108 -2.21 16.24 2.35
N TYR A 109 -1.76 15.11 2.89
CA TYR A 109 -0.74 15.05 3.93
C TYR A 109 0.59 15.60 3.38
N ARG A 110 0.74 16.92 3.48
CA ARG A 110 1.85 17.65 2.88
C ARG A 110 3.08 17.51 3.77
N LYS A 111 4.21 17.15 3.18
CA LYS A 111 5.51 17.07 3.86
C LYS A 111 5.91 18.39 4.53
N ASP A 112 5.38 19.53 4.07
CA ASP A 112 5.59 20.86 4.65
C ASP A 112 4.44 21.32 5.59
N LYS A 113 3.41 20.49 5.83
CA LYS A 113 2.21 20.83 6.63
C LYS A 113 1.63 22.22 6.30
N VAL A 114 1.66 22.59 5.03
CA VAL A 114 1.15 23.89 4.57
C VAL A 114 -0.32 23.79 4.19
N TYR A 115 -1.14 24.55 4.92
CA TYR A 115 -2.56 24.68 4.66
C TYR A 115 -2.81 25.81 3.67
N LEU A 116 -3.50 25.50 2.56
CA LEU A 116 -3.87 26.50 1.56
C LEU A 116 -5.25 27.04 1.91
N LEU A 117 -5.37 28.36 2.01
CA LEU A 117 -6.66 28.98 2.31
C LEU A 117 -6.89 30.26 1.52
N ARG A 118 -8.16 30.56 1.29
CA ARG A 118 -8.66 31.81 0.71
C ARG A 118 -9.74 32.38 1.61
N PHE A 119 -9.98 33.68 1.49
CA PHE A 119 -11.11 34.33 2.15
C PHE A 119 -12.07 34.81 1.07
N ALA A 120 -13.25 34.20 1.00
CA ALA A 120 -14.29 34.54 0.04
C ALA A 120 -15.56 34.91 0.81
N LEU A 121 -16.29 35.90 0.32
CA LEU A 121 -17.63 36.21 0.84
C LEU A 121 -18.54 35.08 0.36
N LEU A 122 -19.12 34.31 1.29
CA LEU A 122 -20.05 33.24 0.95
C LEU A 122 -21.24 33.85 0.18
N GLN A 123 -21.52 33.33 -1.01
CA GLN A 123 -22.85 33.38 -1.61
C GLN A 123 -23.51 32.04 -1.27
N ASP A 124 -24.64 32.13 -0.59
CA ASP A 124 -25.43 31.00 -0.10
C ASP A 124 -25.85 30.07 -1.25
N HIS A 125 -25.71 28.76 -1.05
CA HIS A 125 -26.40 27.75 -1.85
C HIS A 125 -26.86 26.63 -0.91
N ASP A 126 -27.98 26.93 -0.27
CA ASP A 126 -29.18 26.13 0.01
C ASP A 126 -29.02 24.64 0.28
N GLU A 127 -29.19 24.33 1.57
CA GLU A 127 -29.83 23.13 2.09
C GLU A 127 -31.29 23.09 1.59
N ASP A 128 -31.72 21.95 1.02
CA ASP A 128 -33.09 21.43 0.93
C ASP A 128 -32.92 20.01 0.34
N ASP A 129 -33.39 18.91 0.91
CA ASP A 129 -34.78 18.65 1.26
C ASP A 129 -34.86 17.56 2.35
N ALA A 130 -35.62 17.87 3.40
CA ALA A 130 -36.00 17.00 4.49
C ALA A 130 -37.53 16.83 4.44
N GLY A 131 -37.99 15.58 4.50
CA GLY A 131 -39.40 15.20 4.64
C GLY A 131 -39.56 13.74 4.16
N ASP A 132 -40.22 12.82 4.84
CA ASP A 132 -41.11 12.89 5.99
C ASP A 132 -41.01 11.56 6.77
N ASP A 133 -41.04 11.68 8.09
CA ASP A 133 -41.33 10.61 9.04
C ASP A 133 -42.84 10.62 9.31
N ALA A 134 -43.51 9.50 9.05
CA ALA A 134 -44.85 9.23 9.53
C ALA A 134 -44.96 7.71 9.76
N GLY A 135 -45.14 7.33 11.03
CA GLY A 135 -45.25 5.95 11.48
C GLY A 135 -46.53 5.25 11.04
N ASP A 136 -46.61 3.94 11.30
CA ASP A 136 -47.61 3.38 12.21
C ASP A 136 -47.27 1.93 12.56
N ASP A 137 -47.85 1.51 13.67
CA ASP A 137 -47.65 0.30 14.46
C ASP A 137 -48.22 -1.02 13.86
N ASP A 138 -47.91 -2.11 14.58
CA ASP A 138 -48.63 -3.40 14.68
C ASP A 138 -48.52 -4.37 13.48
N ASP A 139 -48.39 -5.69 13.64
CA ASP A 139 -48.88 -6.54 14.71
C ASP A 139 -48.13 -7.90 14.68
N GLU A 140 -47.77 -8.39 15.86
CA GLU A 140 -47.29 -9.75 16.11
C GLU A 140 -48.49 -10.51 16.70
N LEU A 141 -48.85 -11.71 16.22
CA LEU A 141 -49.48 -12.78 17.03
C LEU A 141 -49.73 -14.08 16.22
N ASN A 142 -48.80 -15.02 16.39
CA ASN A 142 -49.02 -16.34 17.01
C ASN A 142 -50.32 -17.13 16.67
N THR A 143 -50.19 -18.35 16.14
CA THR A 143 -50.52 -19.58 16.90
C THR A 143 -50.12 -20.86 16.16
N GLU A 144 -49.41 -21.72 16.89
CA GLU A 144 -49.24 -23.14 16.62
C GLU A 144 -50.56 -23.90 16.79
N HIS A 145 -50.84 -24.90 15.94
CA HIS A 145 -51.42 -26.15 16.46
C HIS A 145 -50.99 -27.39 15.68
N GLN A 146 -50.63 -28.38 16.48
CA GLN A 146 -50.15 -29.70 16.18
C GLN A 146 -51.20 -30.55 15.44
N GLN A 147 -50.75 -31.54 14.65
CA GLN A 147 -51.10 -32.94 14.92
C GLN A 147 -50.25 -33.92 14.08
N ARG A 148 -49.49 -34.75 14.81
CA ARG A 148 -48.89 -36.01 14.36
C ARG A 148 -49.96 -37.11 14.36
N ILE A 149 -50.06 -37.90 13.28
CA ILE A 149 -50.47 -39.31 13.37
C ILE A 149 -49.54 -40.17 12.50
N ARG A 150 -48.93 -41.17 13.14
CA ARG A 150 -48.08 -42.22 12.56
C ARG A 150 -48.94 -43.32 11.91
N LYS A 151 -48.40 -44.02 10.90
CA LYS A 151 -48.37 -45.51 10.82
C LYS A 151 -47.51 -46.02 9.64
N HIS A 152 -46.68 -47.02 9.94
CA HIS A 152 -45.86 -47.83 9.02
C HIS A 152 -46.68 -48.99 8.44
N ASN A 153 -46.43 -49.40 7.19
CA ASN A 153 -46.04 -50.78 6.79
C ASN A 153 -45.96 -51.01 5.24
N LEU A 154 -44.75 -51.32 4.80
CA LEU A 154 -44.27 -52.43 3.92
C LEU A 154 -44.89 -52.82 2.55
N SER A 155 -43.99 -52.76 1.54
CA SER A 155 -43.67 -53.71 0.44
C SER A 155 -44.49 -53.82 -0.87
N ALA A 156 -43.85 -53.49 -2.00
CA ALA A 156 -43.67 -54.33 -3.22
C ALA A 156 -42.82 -53.60 -4.32
N PRO A 157 -42.20 -54.31 -5.30
CA PRO A 157 -40.91 -53.93 -5.90
C PRO A 157 -40.90 -53.37 -7.34
N VAL A 158 -39.85 -52.58 -7.61
CA VAL A 158 -39.08 -52.33 -8.86
C VAL A 158 -39.83 -52.18 -10.20
N GLN A 159 -39.73 -50.97 -10.77
CA GLN A 159 -39.49 -50.79 -12.21
C GLN A 159 -38.40 -49.73 -12.45
N SER A 160 -37.35 -50.15 -13.15
CA SER A 160 -36.21 -49.36 -13.58
C SER A 160 -36.51 -48.59 -14.87
N VAL A 161 -36.48 -47.25 -14.86
CA VAL A 161 -36.34 -46.47 -16.10
C VAL A 161 -35.55 -45.16 -15.89
N LYS A 162 -34.37 -45.12 -16.51
CA LYS A 162 -33.51 -44.02 -16.99
C LYS A 162 -32.63 -43.24 -15.98
N PRO A 163 -31.34 -42.99 -16.31
CA PRO A 163 -30.49 -42.11 -15.53
C PRO A 163 -31.05 -40.69 -15.64
N SER A 164 -31.41 -40.11 -14.49
CA SER A 164 -31.65 -38.69 -14.39
C SER A 164 -30.35 -38.01 -14.79
N VAL A 165 -30.36 -37.22 -15.86
CA VAL A 165 -29.33 -36.22 -16.09
C VAL A 165 -29.32 -35.39 -14.81
N GLU A 166 -28.24 -35.46 -14.04
CA GLU A 166 -28.03 -34.52 -12.93
C GLU A 166 -28.05 -33.13 -13.55
N ILE A 167 -29.17 -32.44 -13.41
CA ILE A 167 -29.27 -31.03 -13.74
C ILE A 167 -28.42 -30.33 -12.69
N THR A 168 -27.15 -30.15 -13.01
CA THR A 168 -26.25 -29.31 -12.24
C THR A 168 -26.70 -27.88 -12.48
N TYR A 169 -27.40 -27.31 -11.50
CA TYR A 169 -27.70 -25.90 -11.52
C TYR A 169 -26.38 -25.14 -11.38
N PRO A 170 -26.12 -24.11 -12.21
CA PRO A 170 -24.95 -23.26 -12.03
C PRO A 170 -25.01 -22.62 -10.64
N ASP A 171 -23.84 -22.39 -10.05
CA ASP A 171 -23.70 -21.72 -8.76
C ASP A 171 -24.56 -20.45 -8.76
N SER A 172 -25.33 -20.23 -7.69
CA SER A 172 -26.22 -19.08 -7.58
C SER A 172 -25.39 -17.79 -7.62
N ILE A 173 -25.50 -17.06 -8.72
CA ILE A 173 -24.88 -15.75 -8.89
C ILE A 173 -25.53 -14.78 -7.91
N SER A 174 -24.72 -14.03 -7.16
CA SER A 174 -25.23 -13.04 -6.20
C SER A 174 -25.97 -11.90 -6.92
N VAL A 175 -26.94 -11.28 -6.25
CA VAL A 175 -27.61 -10.07 -6.77
C VAL A 175 -26.58 -8.97 -7.08
N GLU A 176 -25.51 -8.86 -6.29
CA GLU A 176 -24.43 -7.92 -6.54
C GLU A 176 -23.72 -8.20 -7.88
N GLU A 177 -23.43 -9.46 -8.21
CA GLU A 177 -22.82 -9.85 -9.49
C GLU A 177 -23.75 -9.61 -10.68
N LEU A 178 -25.06 -9.85 -10.52
CA LEU A 178 -26.06 -9.51 -11.54
C LEU A 178 -26.11 -8.00 -11.79
N LEU A 179 -26.10 -7.18 -10.74
CA LEU A 179 -26.04 -5.72 -10.85
C LEU A 179 -24.71 -5.25 -11.47
N ARG A 180 -23.59 -5.94 -11.19
CA ARG A 180 -22.30 -5.67 -11.84
C ARG A 180 -22.37 -5.91 -13.34
N ALA A 181 -23.11 -6.92 -13.81
CA ALA A 181 -23.28 -7.21 -15.23
C ALA A 181 -24.08 -6.13 -15.98
N GLY A 182 -24.98 -5.41 -15.29
CA GLY A 182 -25.72 -4.27 -15.86
C GLY A 182 -24.86 -3.03 -16.14
N ARG A 183 -23.60 -3.00 -15.70
CA ARG A 183 -22.67 -1.89 -15.98
C ARG A 183 -21.94 -2.13 -17.31
N LEU A 184 -21.85 -1.09 -18.15
CA LEU A 184 -21.09 -1.15 -19.41
C LEU A 184 -19.62 -1.54 -19.14
N VAL A 185 -19.24 -2.75 -19.56
CA VAL A 185 -17.84 -3.19 -19.56
C VAL A 185 -17.16 -2.66 -20.81
N ARG A 186 -16.42 -1.55 -20.69
CA ARG A 186 -15.60 -1.04 -21.80
C ARG A 186 -14.43 -2.00 -22.04
N PRO A 187 -14.15 -2.39 -23.30
CA PRO A 187 -12.98 -3.20 -23.62
C PRO A 187 -11.71 -2.48 -23.15
N LYS A 188 -10.87 -3.17 -22.37
CA LYS A 188 -9.55 -2.65 -22.02
C LYS A 188 -8.67 -2.65 -23.27
N ALA A 189 -8.00 -1.52 -23.53
CA ALA A 189 -6.99 -1.47 -24.57
C ALA A 189 -5.83 -2.41 -24.19
N ARG A 190 -5.44 -3.27 -25.13
CA ARG A 190 -4.41 -4.30 -24.93
C ARG A 190 -3.51 -4.41 -26.15
N LYS A 191 -2.23 -4.70 -25.93
CA LYS A 191 -1.25 -4.93 -26.99
C LYS A 191 -0.66 -6.32 -26.90
N LEU A 192 -0.48 -6.96 -28.05
CA LEU A 192 0.24 -8.22 -28.15
C LEU A 192 1.73 -7.94 -28.04
N ILE A 193 2.40 -8.58 -27.08
CA ILE A 193 3.83 -8.40 -26.82
C ILE A 193 4.47 -9.78 -26.65
N SER A 194 5.63 -9.95 -27.27
CA SER A 194 6.51 -11.10 -27.04
C SER A 194 7.66 -10.66 -26.13
N PHE A 195 7.75 -11.30 -24.98
CA PHE A 195 8.78 -11.10 -23.98
C PHE A 195 9.82 -12.19 -24.13
N GLU A 196 11.05 -11.77 -24.39
CA GLU A 196 12.24 -12.54 -24.06
C GLU A 196 12.54 -12.27 -22.58
N VAL A 197 12.62 -13.33 -21.79
CA VAL A 197 12.85 -13.18 -20.35
C VAL A 197 14.18 -13.80 -19.97
N GLU A 198 14.82 -13.24 -18.95
CA GLU A 198 16.06 -13.75 -18.37
C GLU A 198 15.85 -14.04 -16.89
N LYS A 199 16.45 -15.12 -16.41
CA LYS A 199 16.45 -15.49 -14.98
C LYS A 199 17.87 -15.38 -14.43
N PHE A 200 17.97 -15.14 -13.14
CA PHE A 200 19.25 -15.18 -12.43
C PHE A 200 19.43 -16.50 -11.70
N ASN A 201 20.54 -17.20 -11.98
CA ASN A 201 20.92 -18.42 -11.28
C ASN A 201 21.84 -18.09 -10.11
N MET A 202 21.37 -18.36 -8.89
CA MET A 202 22.12 -18.08 -7.65
C MET A 202 23.35 -18.96 -7.46
N GLU A 203 23.33 -20.21 -7.95
CA GLU A 203 24.43 -21.16 -7.76
C GLU A 203 25.61 -20.82 -8.67
N THR A 204 25.33 -20.55 -9.94
CA THR A 204 26.35 -20.19 -10.94
C THR A 204 26.68 -18.70 -10.94
N ARG A 205 25.84 -17.87 -10.30
CA ARG A 205 25.92 -16.40 -10.31
C ARG A 205 25.87 -15.81 -11.72
N GLN A 206 25.08 -16.44 -12.60
CA GLN A 206 24.96 -16.05 -14.00
C GLN A 206 23.51 -15.73 -14.39
N TRP A 207 23.39 -14.83 -15.36
CA TRP A 207 22.14 -14.59 -16.07
C TRP A 207 21.96 -15.64 -17.16
N GLU A 208 20.80 -16.27 -17.18
CA GLU A 208 20.46 -17.32 -18.13
C GLU A 208 19.22 -16.90 -18.94
N PRO A 209 19.16 -17.24 -20.23
CA PRO A 209 17.93 -17.13 -21.00
C PRO A 209 16.79 -17.92 -20.32
N GLY A 210 15.62 -17.30 -20.26
CA GLY A 210 14.39 -17.89 -19.77
C GLY A 210 13.46 -18.33 -20.90
N MET A 211 12.17 -18.42 -20.59
CA MET A 211 11.13 -18.78 -21.55
C MET A 211 10.66 -17.57 -22.37
N ASN A 212 10.24 -17.79 -23.61
CA ASN A 212 9.57 -16.76 -24.39
C ASN A 212 8.09 -16.70 -24.04
N ILE A 213 7.59 -15.54 -23.65
CA ILE A 213 6.19 -15.33 -23.25
C ILE A 213 5.53 -14.41 -24.26
N THR A 214 4.50 -14.89 -24.98
CA THR A 214 3.71 -14.02 -25.85
C THR A 214 2.34 -13.77 -25.24
N ALA A 215 2.04 -12.53 -24.86
CA ALA A 215 0.86 -12.18 -24.08
C ALA A 215 0.18 -10.89 -24.56
N MET A 216 -1.14 -10.81 -24.33
CA MET A 216 -1.92 -9.58 -24.43
C MET A 216 -1.75 -8.79 -23.13
N VAL A 217 -1.14 -7.61 -23.20
CA VAL A 217 -0.82 -6.76 -22.05
C VAL A 217 -1.79 -5.59 -22.00
N ASP A 218 -2.40 -5.34 -20.85
CA ASP A 218 -3.25 -4.16 -20.61
C ASP A 218 -2.41 -2.88 -20.76
N ASP A 219 -2.93 -1.88 -21.48
CA ASP A 219 -2.27 -0.56 -21.61
C ASP A 219 -2.30 0.22 -20.29
N GLU A 220 -3.28 -0.06 -19.43
CA GLU A 220 -3.45 0.55 -18.12
C GLU A 220 -2.89 -0.34 -17.01
N LYS A 221 -2.24 0.29 -16.02
CA LYS A 221 -1.83 -0.39 -14.81
C LYS A 221 -3.04 -0.75 -13.97
N PHE A 222 -3.07 -1.96 -13.43
CA PHE A 222 -4.13 -2.37 -12.49
C PHE A 222 -3.75 -2.07 -11.03
N SER A 223 -2.46 -1.85 -10.76
CA SER A 223 -1.95 -1.50 -9.44
C SER A 223 -0.67 -0.66 -9.55
N SER A 224 -0.35 0.06 -8.49
CA SER A 224 0.83 0.92 -8.38
C SER A 224 1.37 0.85 -6.96
N GLY A 225 2.66 0.56 -6.81
CA GLY A 225 3.38 0.63 -5.55
C GLY A 225 4.21 1.91 -5.43
N GLY A 226 5.05 2.00 -4.40
CA GLY A 226 5.93 3.15 -4.21
C GLY A 226 6.86 3.42 -5.41
N PHE A 227 7.38 2.35 -6.02
CA PHE A 227 8.39 2.45 -7.10
C PHE A 227 7.92 1.93 -8.46
N ARG A 228 7.02 0.94 -8.51
CA ARG A 228 6.67 0.25 -9.75
C ARG A 228 5.17 0.24 -10.00
N ASP A 229 4.81 0.32 -11.28
CA ASP A 229 3.46 0.15 -11.80
C ASP A 229 3.30 -1.27 -12.35
N ALA A 230 2.17 -1.91 -12.05
CA ALA A 230 1.88 -3.29 -12.41
C ALA A 230 0.80 -3.38 -13.49
N PHE A 231 1.08 -4.15 -14.53
CA PHE A 231 0.23 -4.35 -15.71
C PHE A 231 -0.13 -5.82 -15.82
N LEU A 232 -1.40 -6.11 -16.13
CA LEU A 232 -1.86 -7.47 -16.34
C LEU A 232 -1.48 -7.91 -17.76
N ALA A 233 -0.88 -9.08 -17.87
CA ALA A 233 -0.60 -9.73 -19.14
C ALA A 233 -1.27 -11.11 -19.17
N VAL A 234 -1.94 -11.45 -20.27
CA VAL A 234 -2.61 -12.75 -20.44
C VAL A 234 -2.00 -13.45 -21.64
N GLU A 235 -1.39 -14.61 -21.39
CA GLU A 235 -0.71 -15.40 -22.41
C GLU A 235 -1.65 -15.75 -23.57
N LYS A 236 -1.11 -15.67 -24.79
CA LYS A 236 -1.82 -16.05 -26.00
C LYS A 236 -1.78 -17.57 -26.13
N GLY A 237 -2.95 -18.19 -26.30
CA GLY A 237 -3.07 -19.63 -26.46
C GLY A 237 -4.18 -20.20 -25.57
N SER A 238 -4.15 -21.52 -25.41
CA SER A 238 -5.11 -22.27 -24.59
C SER A 238 -4.84 -22.14 -23.08
N SER A 239 -3.58 -21.92 -22.66
CA SER A 239 -3.20 -21.80 -21.25
C SER A 239 -3.92 -20.64 -20.55
N LYS A 240 -4.12 -19.53 -21.27
CA LYS A 240 -4.63 -18.25 -20.75
C LYS A 240 -3.96 -17.83 -19.44
N LYS A 241 -2.69 -18.23 -19.25
CA LYS A 241 -1.93 -17.95 -18.04
C LYS A 241 -1.80 -16.44 -17.83
N LYS A 242 -2.06 -15.99 -16.62
CA LYS A 242 -1.97 -14.58 -16.24
C LYS A 242 -0.57 -14.29 -15.68
N TRP A 243 -0.03 -13.14 -16.06
CA TRP A 243 1.27 -12.63 -15.67
C TRP A 243 1.13 -11.18 -15.19
N VAL A 244 2.06 -10.75 -14.38
CA VAL A 244 2.22 -9.34 -13.97
C VAL A 244 3.51 -8.81 -14.54
N VAL A 245 3.41 -7.75 -15.34
CA VAL A 245 4.56 -7.01 -15.86
C VAL A 245 4.71 -5.74 -15.04
N LYS A 246 5.88 -5.50 -14.43
CA LYS A 246 6.13 -4.32 -13.59
C LYS A 246 7.22 -3.45 -14.19
N LYS A 247 6.98 -2.14 -14.24
CA LYS A 247 7.96 -1.12 -14.66
C LYS A 247 8.06 0.00 -13.63
N TYR A 248 9.20 0.66 -13.55
CA TYR A 248 9.37 1.81 -12.66
C TYR A 248 8.47 2.99 -13.06
N ASN A 249 7.86 3.63 -12.06
CA ASN A 249 7.11 4.85 -12.24
C ASN A 249 8.05 6.05 -12.44
N LEU A 250 7.53 7.20 -12.90
CA LEU A 250 8.34 8.37 -13.24
C LEU A 250 9.18 8.92 -12.07
N ASN A 251 8.70 8.79 -10.83
CA ASN A 251 9.44 9.24 -9.65
C ASN A 251 10.60 8.30 -9.35
N ALA A 252 10.37 6.99 -9.44
CA ALA A 252 11.39 5.98 -9.24
C ALA A 252 12.52 6.08 -10.26
N LEU A 253 12.20 6.36 -11.53
CA LEU A 253 13.21 6.57 -12.57
C LEU A 253 14.20 7.70 -12.20
N LYS A 254 13.69 8.79 -11.63
CA LYS A 254 14.53 9.90 -11.13
C LYS A 254 15.37 9.48 -9.93
N ILE A 255 14.80 8.74 -8.98
CA ILE A 255 15.56 8.27 -7.80
C ILE A 255 16.71 7.35 -8.23
N ILE A 256 16.45 6.41 -9.14
CA ILE A 256 17.46 5.46 -9.64
C ILE A 256 18.62 6.21 -10.33
N SER A 257 18.29 7.15 -11.23
CA SER A 257 19.28 7.97 -11.93
C SER A 257 20.02 8.92 -10.99
N ASP A 258 19.27 9.73 -10.24
CA ASP A 258 19.81 10.93 -9.60
C ASP A 258 20.38 10.65 -8.22
N THR A 259 19.80 9.71 -7.48
CA THR A 259 20.22 9.35 -6.11
C THR A 259 21.14 8.14 -6.10
N LEU A 260 20.74 7.04 -6.77
CA LEU A 260 21.48 5.78 -6.74
C LEU A 260 22.62 5.71 -7.75
N LYS A 261 22.66 6.66 -8.71
CA LYS A 261 23.68 6.74 -9.75
C LYS A 261 23.84 5.44 -10.54
N THR A 262 22.75 4.69 -10.73
CA THR A 262 22.75 3.42 -11.47
C THR A 262 21.77 3.44 -12.64
N SER A 263 21.91 2.52 -13.58
CA SER A 263 20.99 2.40 -14.71
C SER A 263 19.68 1.73 -14.26
N VAL A 264 18.58 2.05 -14.96
CA VAL A 264 17.28 1.39 -14.72
C VAL A 264 17.38 -0.11 -14.98
N GLU A 265 18.19 -0.54 -15.97
CA GLU A 265 18.42 -1.94 -16.26
C GLU A 265 19.12 -2.64 -15.08
N ASN A 266 20.23 -2.08 -14.58
CA ASN A 266 20.96 -2.66 -13.45
C ASN A 266 20.07 -2.77 -12.22
N HIS A 267 19.31 -1.71 -11.90
CA HIS A 267 18.38 -1.75 -10.77
C HIS A 267 17.24 -2.77 -10.97
N THR A 268 16.74 -2.94 -12.20
CA THR A 268 15.73 -3.98 -12.52
C THR A 268 16.32 -5.38 -12.34
N ARG A 269 17.56 -5.59 -12.78
CA ARG A 269 18.29 -6.85 -12.63
C ARG A 269 18.55 -7.18 -11.16
N LYS A 270 18.92 -6.19 -10.34
CA LYS A 270 19.04 -6.35 -8.89
C LYS A 270 17.73 -6.75 -8.22
N GLN A 271 16.59 -6.24 -8.69
CA GLN A 271 15.28 -6.66 -8.17
C GLN A 271 15.05 -8.17 -8.37
N VAL A 272 15.44 -8.71 -9.53
CA VAL A 272 15.33 -10.15 -9.82
C VAL A 272 16.29 -10.95 -8.95
N GLN A 273 17.53 -10.50 -8.82
CA GLN A 273 18.53 -11.14 -7.95
C GLN A 273 18.07 -11.17 -6.48
N MET A 274 17.55 -10.05 -5.97
CA MET A 274 17.00 -9.94 -4.62
C MET A 274 15.84 -10.93 -4.39
N ASN A 275 14.95 -11.06 -5.36
CA ASN A 275 13.87 -12.04 -5.29
C ASN A 275 14.40 -13.48 -5.29
N SER A 276 15.44 -13.79 -6.06
CA SER A 276 16.09 -15.11 -6.02
C SER A 276 16.68 -15.41 -4.63
N VAL A 277 17.27 -14.42 -3.96
CA VAL A 277 17.74 -14.56 -2.56
C VAL A 277 16.57 -14.83 -1.62
N ALA A 278 15.49 -14.06 -1.72
CA ALA A 278 14.29 -14.27 -0.91
C ALA A 278 13.69 -15.67 -1.12
N HIS A 279 13.69 -16.16 -2.37
CA HIS A 279 13.22 -17.51 -2.71
C HIS A 279 14.08 -18.61 -2.05
N VAL A 280 15.41 -18.45 -2.05
CA VAL A 280 16.33 -19.37 -1.37
C VAL A 280 16.08 -19.38 0.15
N ILE A 281 15.92 -18.20 0.76
CA ILE A 281 15.62 -18.08 2.20
C ILE A 281 14.29 -18.75 2.53
N ALA A 282 13.22 -18.48 1.76
CA ALA A 282 11.91 -19.08 1.98
C ALA A 282 11.91 -20.61 1.80
N ARG A 283 12.70 -21.14 0.84
CA ARG A 283 12.91 -22.59 0.68
C ARG A 283 13.65 -23.20 1.87
N LYS A 284 14.71 -22.55 2.34
CA LYS A 284 15.46 -22.99 3.54
C LYS A 284 14.59 -22.94 4.79
N PHE A 285 13.73 -21.93 4.91
CA PHE A 285 12.74 -21.84 5.98
C PHE A 285 11.74 -23.00 5.91
N SER A 286 11.17 -23.24 4.73
CA SER A 286 10.19 -24.31 4.51
C SER A 286 10.74 -25.70 4.78
N SER A 287 12.05 -25.92 4.59
CA SER A 287 12.70 -27.21 4.91
C SER A 287 13.05 -27.40 6.38
N LYS A 288 12.87 -26.36 7.21
CA LYS A 288 13.19 -26.37 8.64
C LYS A 288 11.98 -26.32 9.53
N VAL A 289 10.84 -25.82 9.06
CA VAL A 289 9.62 -25.82 9.86
C VAL A 289 9.08 -27.24 10.08
N PRO A 290 8.48 -27.52 11.25
CA PRO A 290 7.83 -28.80 11.51
C PRO A 290 6.43 -28.86 10.86
N GLU A 291 5.82 -30.04 10.83
CA GLU A 291 4.51 -30.27 10.18
C GLU A 291 3.39 -29.39 10.79
N GLU A 292 3.45 -29.17 12.10
CA GLU A 292 2.51 -28.34 12.87
C GLU A 292 2.54 -26.86 12.47
N PHE A 293 3.62 -26.41 11.81
CA PHE A 293 3.66 -25.09 11.21
C PHE A 293 2.59 -24.95 10.12
N GLY A 294 2.27 -26.04 9.41
CA GLY A 294 1.33 -26.07 8.30
C GLY A 294 1.86 -25.33 7.06
N ARG A 295 0.98 -24.57 6.38
CA ARG A 295 1.34 -23.88 5.13
C ARG A 295 2.51 -22.91 5.33
N CYS A 296 3.46 -22.95 4.38
CA CYS A 296 4.66 -22.13 4.31
C CYS A 296 4.60 -21.10 3.20
N PHE A 297 5.47 -20.09 3.32
CA PHE A 297 5.60 -19.04 2.33
C PHE A 297 6.37 -19.50 1.09
N THR A 298 5.92 -19.03 -0.06
CA THR A 298 6.61 -19.18 -1.33
C THR A 298 6.74 -17.82 -1.99
N TYR A 299 7.84 -17.60 -2.71
CA TYR A 299 8.00 -16.44 -3.58
C TYR A 299 7.80 -16.82 -5.03
N ASN A 300 7.14 -15.94 -5.77
CA ASN A 300 7.04 -16.06 -7.22
C ASN A 300 8.43 -16.12 -7.89
N ASN A 301 8.49 -16.82 -9.02
CA ASN A 301 9.60 -16.64 -9.94
C ASN A 301 9.42 -15.29 -10.64
N ILE A 302 10.47 -14.48 -10.62
CA ILE A 302 10.54 -13.21 -11.32
C ILE A 302 11.62 -13.30 -12.39
N TYR A 303 11.35 -12.65 -13.52
CA TYR A 303 12.26 -12.61 -14.64
C TYR A 303 12.51 -11.18 -15.06
N TYR A 304 13.72 -10.90 -15.53
CA TYR A 304 14.02 -9.67 -16.24
C TYR A 304 13.44 -9.73 -17.65
N THR A 305 12.91 -8.63 -18.13
CA THR A 305 12.46 -8.49 -19.52
C THR A 305 12.44 -7.02 -19.93
N GLN A 306 11.96 -6.74 -21.14
CA GLN A 306 11.71 -5.38 -21.60
C GLN A 306 10.25 -5.20 -22.04
N LEU A 307 9.64 -4.09 -21.62
CA LEU A 307 8.34 -3.65 -22.08
C LEU A 307 8.51 -2.37 -22.91
N HIS A 308 8.26 -2.47 -24.21
CA HIS A 308 8.42 -1.36 -25.16
C HIS A 308 9.85 -0.77 -25.15
N GLY A 309 10.86 -1.65 -25.13
CA GLY A 309 12.27 -1.28 -25.10
C GLY A 309 12.75 -0.68 -23.77
N ARG A 310 11.98 -0.83 -22.68
CA ARG A 310 12.35 -0.36 -21.35
C ARG A 310 12.47 -1.54 -20.37
N PRO A 311 13.45 -1.53 -19.47
CA PRO A 311 13.58 -2.56 -18.44
C PRO A 311 12.29 -2.76 -17.63
N ALA A 312 11.92 -4.02 -17.43
CA ALA A 312 10.75 -4.44 -16.67
C ALA A 312 11.02 -5.79 -16.01
N THR A 313 10.18 -6.14 -15.04
CA THR A 313 10.12 -7.51 -14.51
C THR A 313 8.81 -8.16 -14.92
N ILE A 314 8.81 -9.47 -15.10
CA ILE A 314 7.61 -10.28 -15.30
C ILE A 314 7.56 -11.42 -14.30
N GLU A 315 6.38 -11.69 -13.75
CA GLU A 315 6.15 -12.75 -12.77
C GLU A 315 4.73 -13.32 -12.87
N ASP A 316 4.48 -14.44 -12.21
CA ASP A 316 3.16 -15.08 -12.19
C ASP A 316 2.13 -14.17 -11.49
N PHE A 317 0.92 -14.09 -12.07
CA PHE A 317 -0.19 -13.42 -11.41
C PHE A 317 -0.72 -14.28 -10.27
N VAL A 318 -0.76 -13.71 -9.06
CA VAL A 318 -1.28 -14.36 -7.87
C VAL A 318 -2.68 -13.86 -7.59
N GLU A 319 -3.64 -14.78 -7.56
CA GLU A 319 -5.03 -14.46 -7.19
C GLU A 319 -5.18 -14.24 -5.68
N GLY A 320 -6.15 -13.41 -5.32
CA GLY A 320 -6.52 -13.11 -3.94
C GLY A 320 -6.18 -11.69 -3.49
N LYS A 321 -6.39 -11.44 -2.19
CA LYS A 321 -6.28 -10.12 -1.60
C LYS A 321 -4.84 -9.84 -1.20
N PHE A 322 -4.31 -8.70 -1.67
CA PHE A 322 -3.02 -8.19 -1.23
C PHE A 322 -3.07 -7.81 0.25
N VAL A 323 -2.09 -8.31 1.02
CA VAL A 323 -1.86 -7.95 2.41
C VAL A 323 -0.38 -7.72 2.64
N LYS A 324 -0.05 -6.67 3.38
CA LYS A 324 1.30 -6.36 3.84
C LYS A 324 1.39 -6.69 5.33
N HIS A 325 2.35 -7.52 5.70
CA HIS A 325 2.51 -8.02 7.07
C HIS A 325 3.65 -7.29 7.80
N ILE A 326 4.76 -7.06 7.12
CA ILE A 326 5.96 -6.42 7.65
C ILE A 326 6.45 -5.41 6.61
N ASN A 327 6.82 -4.21 7.05
CA ASN A 327 7.34 -3.15 6.18
C ASN A 327 8.85 -3.29 5.98
N ASN A 328 9.37 -2.66 4.92
CA ASN A 328 10.81 -2.59 4.66
C ASN A 328 11.65 -1.92 5.78
N ASN A 329 11.02 -1.16 6.68
CA ASN A 329 11.67 -0.59 7.86
C ASN A 329 11.69 -1.53 9.07
N GLY A 330 11.30 -2.79 8.91
CA GLY A 330 11.31 -3.78 9.99
C GLY A 330 10.07 -3.74 10.91
N ASN A 331 9.16 -2.78 10.76
CA ASN A 331 7.94 -2.77 11.58
C ASN A 331 6.89 -3.74 11.05
N CYS A 332 6.26 -4.48 11.97
CA CYS A 332 5.00 -5.17 11.71
C CYS A 332 3.89 -4.15 11.41
N VAL A 333 3.02 -4.49 10.47
CA VAL A 333 1.81 -3.69 10.18
C VAL A 333 0.81 -3.87 11.32
N ASP A 334 0.23 -2.79 11.82
CA ASP A 334 -0.88 -2.88 12.77
C ASP A 334 -2.14 -3.37 12.03
N LEU A 335 -2.59 -4.56 12.39
CA LEU A 335 -3.77 -5.19 11.79
C LEU A 335 -5.09 -4.68 12.39
N GLY A 336 -5.03 -4.00 13.55
CA GLY A 336 -6.22 -3.60 14.30
C GLY A 336 -6.91 -4.76 15.03
N PRO A 337 -7.83 -4.45 15.95
CA PRO A 337 -8.47 -5.45 16.82
C PRO A 337 -9.33 -6.44 16.03
N ASP A 338 -10.07 -5.97 15.03
CA ASP A 338 -11.09 -6.74 14.30
C ASP A 338 -10.53 -7.54 13.11
N CYS A 339 -9.21 -7.65 12.98
CA CYS A 339 -8.59 -8.39 11.88
C CYS A 339 -8.86 -9.90 12.00
N GLU A 340 -9.11 -10.52 10.84
CA GLU A 340 -9.33 -11.96 10.67
C GLU A 340 -8.18 -12.78 11.28
N ILE A 341 -8.54 -13.85 11.99
CA ILE A 341 -7.58 -14.73 12.68
C ILE A 341 -6.56 -15.33 11.69
N GLU A 342 -6.97 -15.63 10.46
CA GLU A 342 -6.08 -16.14 9.42
C GLU A 342 -4.98 -15.11 9.09
N ILE A 343 -5.32 -13.82 8.97
CA ILE A 343 -4.35 -12.76 8.66
C ILE A 343 -3.38 -12.55 9.82
N LYS A 344 -3.87 -12.57 11.07
CA LYS A 344 -3.03 -12.52 12.27
C LYS A 344 -2.04 -13.69 12.30
N THR A 345 -2.53 -14.90 12.04
CA THR A 345 -1.70 -16.12 11.98
C THR A 345 -0.62 -16.03 10.91
N ILE A 346 -0.97 -15.53 9.71
CA ILE A 346 -0.01 -15.33 8.63
C ILE A 346 1.04 -14.28 9.02
N GLN A 347 0.66 -13.20 9.70
CA GLN A 347 1.62 -12.20 10.19
C GLN A 347 2.58 -12.77 11.24
N GLU A 348 2.11 -13.61 12.17
CA GLU A 348 2.99 -14.27 13.15
C GLU A 348 4.01 -15.18 12.45
N LYS A 349 3.57 -15.96 11.46
CA LYS A 349 4.47 -16.76 10.62
C LYS A 349 5.43 -15.90 9.81
N ALA A 350 4.97 -14.76 9.29
CA ALA A 350 5.82 -13.82 8.56
C ALA A 350 6.93 -13.29 9.46
N GLN A 351 6.62 -12.96 10.72
CA GLN A 351 7.63 -12.57 11.70
C GLN A 351 8.66 -13.68 11.95
N ALA A 352 8.22 -14.94 12.03
CA ALA A 352 9.14 -16.07 12.15
C ALA A 352 10.05 -16.24 10.92
N LEU A 353 9.55 -16.01 9.70
CA LEU A 353 10.36 -16.01 8.48
C LEU A 353 11.41 -14.88 8.49
N VAL A 354 11.00 -13.66 8.88
CA VAL A 354 11.91 -12.52 8.99
C VAL A 354 12.99 -12.79 10.03
N HIS A 355 12.62 -13.25 11.22
CA HIS A 355 13.56 -13.61 12.27
C HIS A 355 14.52 -14.75 11.84
N PHE A 356 13.98 -15.81 11.22
CA PHE A 356 14.78 -16.90 10.67
C PHE A 356 15.81 -16.40 9.66
N SER A 357 15.44 -15.45 8.79
CA SER A 357 16.36 -14.89 7.78
C SER A 357 17.57 -14.20 8.43
N TYR A 358 17.38 -13.56 9.58
CA TYR A 358 18.46 -12.91 10.32
C TYR A 358 19.45 -13.93 10.89
N ILE A 359 18.92 -14.90 11.64
CA ILE A 359 19.72 -15.92 12.30
C ILE A 359 20.45 -16.81 11.28
N THR A 360 19.76 -17.21 10.21
CA THR A 360 20.33 -18.13 9.22
C THR A 360 21.38 -17.51 8.32
N THR A 361 21.54 -16.19 8.39
CA THR A 361 22.52 -15.41 7.62
C THR A 361 23.62 -14.83 8.51
N ASP A 362 23.82 -15.39 9.70
CA ASP A 362 24.79 -14.94 10.70
C ASP A 362 24.64 -13.43 11.00
N ASN A 363 23.39 -12.97 11.11
CA ASN A 363 23.04 -11.59 11.42
C ASN A 363 23.49 -10.56 10.38
N LYS A 364 23.77 -11.00 9.14
CA LYS A 364 24.26 -10.13 8.05
C LYS A 364 23.15 -9.48 7.23
N MET A 365 21.97 -10.10 7.16
CA MET A 365 20.84 -9.55 6.43
C MET A 365 19.50 -9.95 7.04
N LEU A 366 18.46 -9.19 6.71
CA LEU A 366 17.10 -9.38 7.17
C LEU A 366 16.15 -9.28 5.97
N LEU A 367 15.44 -10.36 5.68
CA LEU A 367 14.35 -10.35 4.70
C LEU A 367 13.19 -9.56 5.29
N VAL A 368 12.77 -8.49 4.64
CA VAL A 368 11.69 -7.59 5.09
C VAL A 368 10.71 -7.33 3.94
N ASP A 369 9.80 -6.39 4.15
CA ASP A 369 8.72 -6.08 3.19
C ASP A 369 7.86 -7.30 2.83
N ILE A 370 7.52 -8.11 3.84
CA ILE A 370 6.70 -9.31 3.66
C ILE A 370 5.28 -8.91 3.27
N GLN A 371 4.96 -9.11 2.00
CA GLN A 371 3.68 -8.78 1.40
C GLN A 371 3.31 -9.79 0.31
N GLY A 372 2.01 -10.00 0.12
CA GLY A 372 1.55 -11.05 -0.78
C GLY A 372 0.04 -11.29 -0.74
N SER A 373 -0.36 -12.42 -1.32
CA SER A 373 -1.71 -12.99 -1.17
C SER A 373 -1.62 -14.28 -0.38
N ARG A 374 -2.08 -14.24 0.88
CA ARG A 374 -1.94 -15.33 1.85
C ARG A 374 -0.47 -15.77 2.00
N TYR A 375 -0.16 -17.00 1.62
CA TYR A 375 1.18 -17.59 1.71
C TYR A 375 2.04 -17.39 0.45
N HIS A 376 1.51 -16.76 -0.59
CA HIS A 376 2.26 -16.43 -1.81
C HIS A 376 2.75 -15.00 -1.73
N LEU A 377 4.06 -14.85 -1.56
CA LEU A 377 4.74 -13.57 -1.40
C LEU A 377 5.32 -13.08 -2.73
N TYR A 378 5.41 -11.77 -2.87
CA TYR A 378 6.00 -11.10 -4.01
C TYR A 378 6.53 -9.73 -3.61
N ASP A 379 7.45 -9.18 -4.42
CA ASP A 379 8.16 -7.92 -4.14
C ASP A 379 8.84 -7.89 -2.75
N PRO A 380 9.79 -8.81 -2.47
CA PRO A 380 10.57 -8.73 -1.24
C PRO A 380 11.47 -7.51 -1.22
N GLU A 381 11.95 -7.17 -0.02
CA GLU A 381 13.08 -6.27 0.19
C GLU A 381 14.05 -6.90 1.19
N ILE A 382 15.34 -6.58 1.10
CA ILE A 382 16.36 -7.11 2.01
C ILE A 382 17.12 -5.94 2.63
N ALA A 383 17.16 -5.93 3.96
CA ALA A 383 18.03 -5.04 4.71
C ALA A 383 19.36 -5.75 5.00
N THR A 384 20.48 -5.08 4.79
CA THR A 384 21.81 -5.63 5.07
C THR A 384 22.48 -4.90 6.23
N LYS A 385 23.39 -5.58 6.94
CA LYS A 385 24.17 -4.95 8.01
C LYS A 385 25.01 -3.79 7.46
N ASP A 386 25.68 -4.02 6.34
CA ASP A 386 26.45 -3.03 5.60
C ASP A 386 25.64 -2.63 4.36
N LEU A 387 25.46 -1.33 4.12
CA LEU A 387 24.66 -0.84 2.98
C LEU A 387 25.40 -0.99 1.65
N TYR A 388 26.73 -0.87 1.68
CA TYR A 388 27.59 -0.85 0.51
C TYR A 388 28.40 -2.12 0.44
N ASP A 389 28.65 -2.58 -0.79
CA ASP A 389 29.63 -3.62 -1.05
C ASP A 389 31.04 -3.06 -0.81
N ALA A 390 31.70 -3.59 0.23
CA ALA A 390 33.03 -3.15 0.63
C ALA A 390 34.12 -3.63 -0.35
N GLU A 391 33.80 -4.59 -1.22
CA GLU A 391 34.73 -5.19 -2.19
C GLU A 391 34.63 -4.53 -3.58
N ASP A 392 33.64 -3.64 -3.81
CA ASP A 392 33.42 -2.98 -5.09
C ASP A 392 34.15 -1.63 -5.16
N GLU A 393 34.96 -1.45 -6.22
CA GLU A 393 35.68 -0.21 -6.50
C GLU A 393 34.71 0.98 -6.76
N GLU A 394 33.48 0.70 -7.19
CA GLU A 394 32.45 1.70 -7.53
C GLU A 394 31.42 1.95 -6.39
N VAL A 395 31.67 1.46 -5.17
CA VAL A 395 30.83 1.65 -3.97
C VAL A 395 29.34 1.39 -4.27
N GLU A 396 29.02 0.16 -4.64
CA GLU A 396 27.66 -0.22 -5.01
C GLU A 396 26.81 -0.53 -3.76
N ILE A 397 25.53 -0.14 -3.75
CA ILE A 397 24.61 -0.57 -2.67
C ILE A 397 24.20 -2.03 -2.84
N TYR A 398 24.13 -2.77 -1.73
CA TYR A 398 23.55 -4.12 -1.76
C TYR A 398 22.05 -4.06 -2.05
N PHE A 399 21.60 -4.92 -2.97
CA PHE A 399 20.22 -5.04 -3.43
C PHE A 399 19.64 -3.73 -4.00
N CYS A 400 18.46 -3.32 -3.57
CA CYS A 400 17.71 -2.21 -4.16
C CYS A 400 17.63 -1.01 -3.20
N CYS A 401 17.05 0.09 -3.68
CA CYS A 401 16.84 1.31 -2.90
C CYS A 401 15.95 1.17 -1.65
N GLY A 402 15.25 0.04 -1.48
CA GLY A 402 14.46 -0.22 -0.28
C GLY A 402 15.27 -0.79 0.87
N ASN A 403 16.56 -1.10 0.66
CA ASN A 403 17.49 -1.52 1.69
C ASN A 403 17.74 -0.38 2.68
N LEU A 404 17.08 -0.43 3.84
CA LEU A 404 17.26 0.52 4.93
C LEU A 404 18.35 0.10 5.93
N ALA A 405 19.15 -0.90 5.55
CA ALA A 405 20.28 -1.43 6.29
C ALA A 405 20.00 -1.64 7.79
N SER A 406 20.92 -1.20 8.66
CA SER A 406 20.80 -1.34 10.12
C SER A 406 19.52 -0.73 10.69
N VAL A 407 18.94 0.31 10.06
CA VAL A 407 17.70 0.92 10.57
C VAL A 407 16.56 -0.09 10.58
N ALA A 408 16.41 -0.89 9.53
CA ALA A 408 15.37 -1.91 9.47
C ALA A 408 15.66 -3.08 10.42
N ILE A 409 16.93 -3.49 10.50
CA ILE A 409 17.37 -4.56 11.41
C ILE A 409 17.11 -4.18 12.86
N ASP A 410 17.61 -3.03 13.29
CA ASP A 410 17.46 -2.53 14.65
C ASP A 410 15.99 -2.33 15.02
N THR A 411 15.19 -1.82 14.07
CA THR A 411 13.76 -1.63 14.28
C THR A 411 13.03 -2.96 14.47
N PHE A 412 13.31 -3.96 13.62
CA PHE A 412 12.70 -5.28 13.78
C PHE A 412 13.13 -5.92 15.09
N MET A 413 14.44 -5.99 15.37
CA MET A 413 14.96 -6.65 16.59
C MET A 413 14.49 -5.97 17.88
N LYS A 414 14.32 -4.64 17.87
CA LYS A 414 13.78 -3.90 19.02
C LYS A 414 12.31 -4.20 19.29
N ASN A 415 11.52 -4.34 18.24
CA ASN A 415 10.06 -4.43 18.35
C ASN A 415 9.53 -5.87 18.29
N HIS A 416 10.32 -6.80 17.76
CA HIS A 416 9.94 -8.19 17.60
C HIS A 416 10.00 -8.93 18.94
N VAL A 417 8.88 -9.58 19.26
CA VAL A 417 8.79 -10.56 20.33
C VAL A 417 8.55 -11.90 19.67
N CYS A 418 9.39 -12.89 20.00
CA CYS A 418 9.23 -14.24 19.49
C CYS A 418 7.81 -14.74 19.79
N ASN A 419 7.20 -15.36 18.79
CA ASN A 419 5.88 -15.99 18.90
C ASN A 419 6.02 -17.51 18.79
N LYS A 420 4.91 -18.24 18.94
CA LYS A 420 4.88 -19.71 18.87
C LYS A 420 5.55 -20.30 17.62
N TYR A 421 5.53 -19.60 16.48
CA TYR A 421 6.18 -20.06 15.25
C TYR A 421 7.70 -19.83 15.24
N CYS A 422 8.18 -18.85 16.00
CA CYS A 422 9.61 -18.66 16.25
C CYS A 422 10.13 -19.77 17.19
N GLU A 423 9.34 -20.11 18.21
CA GLU A 423 9.64 -21.19 19.16
C GLU A 423 9.71 -22.56 18.47
N MET A 424 8.80 -22.85 17.53
CA MET A 424 8.83 -24.07 16.71
C MET A 424 10.14 -24.27 15.90
N LEU A 425 10.91 -23.20 15.71
CA LEU A 425 12.14 -23.17 14.94
C LEU A 425 13.38 -22.96 15.83
N ASP A 426 13.21 -22.96 17.16
CA ASP A 426 14.25 -22.66 18.14
C ASP A 426 15.00 -21.33 17.86
N LEU A 427 14.27 -20.33 17.34
CA LEU A 427 14.86 -19.01 17.07
C LEU A 427 15.14 -18.29 18.38
N LYS A 428 16.40 -17.90 18.59
CA LYS A 428 16.83 -17.14 19.77
C LYS A 428 16.53 -15.65 19.54
N GLN A 429 16.03 -14.98 20.56
CA GLN A 429 15.77 -13.54 20.53
C GLN A 429 17.06 -12.71 20.46
#